data_AF-A0A5P9F3M6-F1
#
_entry.id   AF-A0A5P9F3M6-F1
#
_cell.length_a   1.000
_cell.length_b   1.000
_cell.length_c   1.000
_cell.angle_alpha   90.00
_cell.angle_beta   90.00
_cell.angle_gamma   90.00
#
_symmetry.space_group_name_H-M   'P 1'
#
loop_
_entity.id
_entity.type
_entity.pdbx_description
1 polymer ?
#
loop_
_entity_poly.entity_id
_entity_poly.type
_entity_poly.pdbx_seq_one_letter_code
_entity_poly.pdbx_strand_id
1 'polypeptide(L)'
;MSNDFVVLHYQDDSSDKIWAINKVANANNSHTVWFGSRGSILECRRIGYKTWSSLMQSKLDEGYREVENVTIDVQNNVVVPFMDDEISTSLWYRVSRQVPVTLISDYLNITIQLLSERHEKDLERLKKLPIFLVLQDGKTSGGADYKEGPLALMLLFGLRRYLNDIAGSSETAELMQIANDANELLPERFAQIEQYIEMFCESMFISNGWMSDRTSVVNWKEYVDCVARQYGLSHYTSITGIKSLAIAMGCIDAPIDLMVIHTETKAAFF
;
A
#
# COMPACT_ATOMS: atom_id res chain seq x y z
N MET A 1 -5.40 -0.46 13.81
CA MET A 1 -6.09 -1.16 14.95
C MET A 1 -6.63 -0.08 15.90
N SER A 2 -7.54 -0.36 16.84
CA SER A 2 -7.89 0.68 17.83
C SER A 2 -6.67 0.96 18.72
N ASN A 3 -6.30 2.23 18.90
CA ASN A 3 -5.32 2.60 19.91
C ASN A 3 -5.91 2.23 21.29
N ASP A 4 -5.44 1.12 21.86
CA ASP A 4 -5.91 0.58 23.14
C ASP A 4 -5.48 1.44 24.33
N PHE A 5 -4.72 2.52 24.08
CA PHE A 5 -4.26 3.45 25.11
C PHE A 5 -4.89 4.83 24.94
N VAL A 6 -5.06 5.53 26.06
CA VAL A 6 -5.21 7.00 26.13
C VAL A 6 -3.93 7.53 26.73
N VAL A 7 -3.31 8.53 26.11
CA VAL A 7 -2.14 9.22 26.66
C VAL A 7 -2.51 10.68 26.91
N LEU A 8 -2.19 11.15 28.10
CA LEU A 8 -2.49 12.48 28.59
C LEU A 8 -1.20 13.18 29.00
N HIS A 9 -1.17 14.49 28.81
CA HIS A 9 -0.03 15.35 29.11
C HIS A 9 -0.48 16.56 29.91
N TYR A 10 0.30 16.89 30.94
CA TYR A 10 0.14 18.09 31.75
C TYR A 10 1.45 18.85 31.75
N GLN A 11 1.38 20.15 31.47
CA GLN A 11 2.55 21.02 31.50
C GLN A 11 2.21 22.34 32.19
N ASP A 12 3.03 22.71 33.17
CA ASP A 12 3.11 24.05 33.77
C ASP A 12 4.58 24.51 33.85
N ASP A 13 4.84 25.68 34.42
CA ASP A 13 6.19 26.28 34.49
C ASP A 13 7.22 25.41 35.26
N SER A 14 6.76 24.43 36.03
CA SER A 14 7.58 23.60 36.93
C SER A 14 7.45 22.09 36.71
N SER A 15 6.46 21.65 35.94
CA SER A 15 6.07 20.25 35.80
C SER A 15 5.75 19.91 34.34
N ASP A 16 6.30 18.80 33.86
CA ASP A 16 5.98 18.21 32.55
C ASP A 16 5.70 16.71 32.75
N LYS A 17 4.42 16.35 32.84
CA LYS A 17 3.95 15.03 33.29
C LYS A 17 3.16 14.32 32.20
N ILE A 18 3.39 13.03 32.08
CA ILE A 18 2.65 12.11 31.23
C ILE A 18 1.82 11.17 32.11
N TRP A 19 0.63 10.85 31.62
CA TRP A 19 -0.22 9.81 32.15
C TRP A 19 -0.83 9.00 31.02
N ALA A 20 -0.62 7.70 30.97
CA ALA A 20 -1.26 6.80 30.01
C ALA A 20 -2.13 5.75 30.69
N ILE A 21 -3.22 5.36 30.04
CA ILE A 21 -4.23 4.43 30.56
C ILE A 21 -4.49 3.38 29.49
N ASN A 22 -4.40 2.09 29.85
CA ASN A 22 -4.90 1.02 28.98
C ASN A 22 -6.44 0.97 29.06
N LYS A 23 -7.12 1.15 27.92
CA LYS A 23 -8.59 1.09 27.77
C LYS A 23 -9.14 -0.30 28.06
N VAL A 24 -8.34 -1.34 27.86
CA VAL A 24 -8.68 -2.74 28.15
C VAL A 24 -8.53 -3.00 29.65
N ALA A 25 -9.61 -3.48 30.28
CA ALA A 25 -9.58 -3.86 31.68
C ALA A 25 -8.80 -5.17 31.88
N ASN A 26 -8.06 -5.25 32.99
CA ASN A 26 -7.46 -6.50 33.46
C ASN A 26 -8.55 -7.47 33.97
N ALA A 27 -8.21 -8.75 34.15
CA ALA A 27 -9.13 -9.80 34.59
C ALA A 27 -9.88 -9.51 35.92
N ASN A 28 -9.36 -8.60 36.75
CA ASN A 28 -9.97 -8.17 38.02
C ASN A 28 -10.71 -6.82 37.91
N ASN A 29 -11.11 -6.40 36.69
CA ASN A 29 -11.72 -5.10 36.40
C ASN A 29 -10.87 -3.88 36.85
N SER A 30 -9.55 -4.04 36.99
CA SER A 30 -8.63 -2.92 37.18
C SER A 30 -8.07 -2.45 35.84
N HIS A 31 -7.61 -1.21 35.74
CA HIS A 31 -6.87 -0.71 34.59
C HIS A 31 -5.40 -0.52 34.91
N THR A 32 -4.54 -0.83 33.94
CA THR A 32 -3.11 -0.54 34.05
C THR A 32 -2.86 0.89 33.57
N VAL A 33 -2.07 1.64 34.33
CA VAL A 33 -1.68 3.01 34.03
C VAL A 33 -0.17 3.18 34.09
N TRP A 34 0.34 4.12 33.30
CA TRP A 34 1.72 4.56 33.31
C TRP A 34 1.77 6.05 33.60
N PHE A 35 2.67 6.50 34.46
CA PHE A 35 2.80 7.94 34.77
C PHE A 35 4.24 8.32 35.12
N GLY A 36 4.60 9.57 34.86
CA GLY A 36 5.95 10.06 35.09
C GLY A 36 6.22 11.37 34.37
N SER A 37 7.48 11.80 34.33
CA SER A 37 7.87 12.98 33.56
C SER A 37 7.95 12.67 32.07
N ARG A 38 7.74 13.67 31.23
CA ARG A 38 7.93 13.49 29.78
C ARG A 38 9.38 13.14 29.45
N GLY A 39 9.57 12.14 28.59
CA GLY A 39 10.90 11.67 28.16
C GLY A 39 11.62 10.76 29.15
N SER A 40 11.00 10.43 30.29
CA SER A 40 11.54 9.44 31.24
C SER A 40 10.83 8.09 31.12
N ILE A 41 11.43 7.06 31.70
CA ILE A 41 10.77 5.78 31.97
C ILE A 41 9.63 6.05 32.96
N LEU A 42 8.42 5.59 32.61
CA LEU A 42 7.21 5.79 33.39
C LEU A 42 7.05 4.71 34.46
N GLU A 43 6.47 5.08 35.60
CA GLU A 43 6.02 4.12 36.60
C GLU A 43 4.73 3.45 36.13
N CYS A 44 4.69 2.12 36.22
CA CYS A 44 3.51 1.32 35.88
C CYS A 44 2.77 0.88 37.15
N ARG A 45 1.45 1.07 37.18
CA ARG A 45 0.59 0.68 38.32
C ARG A 45 -0.78 0.18 37.84
N ARG A 46 -1.39 -0.72 38.62
CA ARG A 46 -2.79 -1.12 38.43
C ARG A 46 -3.71 -0.33 39.36
N ILE A 47 -4.79 0.21 38.82
CA ILE A 47 -5.82 0.96 39.55
C ILE A 47 -7.15 0.20 39.46
N GLY A 48 -7.69 -0.23 40.60
CA GLY A 48 -8.94 -0.99 40.67
C GLY A 48 -10.21 -0.13 40.71
N TYR A 49 -11.35 -0.75 40.41
CA TYR A 49 -12.71 -0.25 40.64
C TYR A 49 -13.11 1.06 39.94
N LYS A 50 -12.38 1.49 38.90
CA LYS A 50 -12.73 2.63 38.04
C LYS A 50 -12.67 2.21 36.57
N THR A 51 -13.58 2.70 35.73
CA THR A 51 -13.48 2.56 34.27
C THR A 51 -12.32 3.41 33.73
N TRP A 52 -11.75 3.02 32.60
CA TRP A 52 -10.73 3.85 31.92
C TRP A 52 -11.22 5.28 31.67
N SER A 53 -12.50 5.45 31.30
CA SER A 53 -13.11 6.75 31.03
C SER A 53 -13.18 7.63 32.28
N SER A 54 -13.48 7.05 33.45
CA SER A 54 -13.46 7.77 34.72
C SER A 54 -12.04 8.17 35.13
N LEU A 55 -11.04 7.33 34.88
CA LEU A 55 -9.63 7.65 35.12
C LEU A 55 -9.16 8.80 34.22
N MET A 56 -9.53 8.77 32.94
CA MET A 56 -9.24 9.84 31.98
C MET A 56 -9.88 11.16 32.41
N GLN A 57 -11.20 11.16 32.68
CA GLN A 57 -11.91 12.37 33.06
C GLN A 57 -11.31 13.02 34.31
N SER A 58 -10.97 12.21 35.33
CA SER A 58 -10.31 12.70 36.55
C SER A 58 -9.00 13.44 36.26
N LYS A 59 -8.28 13.10 35.18
CA LYS A 59 -7.05 13.78 34.78
C LYS A 59 -7.30 15.00 33.94
N LEU A 60 -8.30 14.97 33.06
CA LEU A 60 -8.75 16.15 32.34
C LEU A 60 -9.19 17.25 33.33
N ASP A 61 -9.90 16.88 34.40
CA ASP A 61 -10.33 17.79 35.47
C ASP A 61 -9.13 18.39 36.25
N GLU A 62 -8.00 17.68 36.29
CA GLU A 62 -6.72 18.16 36.86
C GLU A 62 -5.91 19.04 35.87
N GLY A 63 -6.41 19.27 34.66
CA GLY A 63 -5.77 20.11 33.64
C GLY A 63 -4.88 19.36 32.64
N TYR A 64 -4.89 18.03 32.64
CA TYR A 64 -4.23 17.26 31.59
C TYR A 64 -4.98 17.43 30.26
N ARG A 65 -4.26 17.26 29.15
CA ARG A 65 -4.82 17.23 27.79
C ARG A 65 -4.46 15.91 27.13
N GLU A 66 -5.35 15.41 26.28
CA GLU A 66 -5.06 14.22 25.49
C GLU A 66 -3.97 14.54 24.45
N VAL A 67 -3.05 13.59 24.27
CA VAL A 67 -2.01 13.65 23.24
C VAL A 67 -2.40 12.65 22.16
N GLU A 68 -2.63 13.16 20.96
CA GLU A 68 -2.95 12.35 19.79
C GLU A 68 -1.69 11.68 19.23
N ASN A 69 -1.89 10.60 18.47
CA ASN A 69 -0.83 9.89 17.73
C ASN A 69 0.34 9.39 18.60
N VAL A 70 0.07 9.04 19.86
CA VAL A 70 1.04 8.42 20.77
C VAL A 70 0.44 7.22 21.50
N THR A 71 1.30 6.32 21.94
CA THR A 71 0.96 5.13 22.71
C THR A 71 2.06 4.78 23.72
N ILE A 72 1.93 3.67 24.44
CA ILE A 72 2.92 3.18 25.38
C ILE A 72 3.61 1.93 24.85
N ASP A 73 4.94 1.96 24.82
CA ASP A 73 5.75 0.74 24.79
C ASP A 73 5.70 0.09 26.17
N VAL A 74 4.90 -0.96 26.31
CA VAL A 74 4.67 -1.67 27.58
C VAL A 74 5.94 -2.39 28.08
N GLN A 75 6.87 -2.74 27.19
CA GLN A 75 8.11 -3.42 27.59
C GLN A 75 9.10 -2.43 28.22
N ASN A 76 9.20 -1.23 27.64
CA ASN A 76 10.16 -0.21 28.06
C ASN A 76 9.55 0.88 28.96
N ASN A 77 8.22 0.87 29.16
CA ASN A 77 7.45 1.86 29.91
C ASN A 77 7.71 3.31 29.43
N VAL A 78 7.74 3.52 28.12
CA VAL A 78 7.95 4.86 27.52
C VAL A 78 6.82 5.21 26.57
N VAL A 79 6.56 6.51 26.43
CA VAL A 79 5.68 7.00 25.37
C VAL A 79 6.40 6.91 24.04
N VAL A 80 5.74 6.31 23.07
CA VAL A 80 6.21 6.22 21.68
C VAL A 80 5.14 6.78 20.76
N PRO A 81 5.49 7.26 19.55
CA PRO A 81 4.51 7.55 18.52
C PRO A 81 3.61 6.32 18.31
N PHE A 82 2.30 6.55 18.22
CA PHE A 82 1.37 5.53 17.74
C PHE A 82 1.61 5.42 16.25
N MET A 83 2.52 4.52 15.89
CA MET A 83 2.51 3.94 14.55
C MET A 83 1.26 3.08 14.56
N ASP A 84 0.20 3.50 13.87
CA ASP A 84 -0.78 2.51 13.41
C ASP A 84 0.09 1.48 12.68
N ASP A 85 0.11 0.22 13.14
CA ASP A 85 0.57 -0.86 12.26
C ASP A 85 -0.21 -0.63 10.97
N GLU A 86 0.48 -0.16 9.92
CA GLU A 86 -0.12 0.19 8.65
C GLU A 86 -1.10 -0.92 8.33
N ILE A 87 -2.40 -0.60 8.31
CA ILE A 87 -3.35 -1.48 7.65
C ILE A 87 -2.75 -1.57 6.25
N SER A 88 -2.21 -2.75 5.94
CA SER A 88 -1.68 -3.07 4.62
C SER A 88 -2.78 -2.69 3.65
N THR A 89 -2.60 -1.55 2.99
CA THR A 89 -3.55 -1.08 1.99
C THR A 89 -3.30 -1.95 0.79
N SER A 90 -4.33 -2.64 0.36
CA SER A 90 -4.18 -3.75 -0.57
C SER A 90 -5.20 -3.65 -1.71
N LEU A 91 -4.80 -4.13 -2.88
CA LEU A 91 -5.76 -4.54 -3.89
C LEU A 91 -6.07 -6.01 -3.66
N TRP A 92 -7.33 -6.37 -3.53
CA TRP A 92 -7.74 -7.76 -3.67
C TRP A 92 -8.13 -8.04 -5.12
N TYR A 93 -7.94 -9.29 -5.55
CA TYR A 93 -8.35 -9.75 -6.86
C TYR A 93 -9.15 -11.05 -6.76
N ARG A 94 -10.03 -11.23 -7.74
CA ARG A 94 -10.80 -12.47 -7.90
C ARG A 94 -10.99 -12.79 -9.38
N VAL A 95 -10.51 -13.95 -9.77
CA VAL A 95 -10.68 -14.52 -11.11
C VAL A 95 -11.90 -15.44 -11.10
N SER A 96 -12.71 -15.36 -12.15
CA SER A 96 -13.86 -16.22 -12.38
C SER A 96 -13.45 -17.70 -12.40
N ARG A 97 -14.28 -18.57 -11.81
CA ARG A 97 -14.05 -20.03 -11.83
C ARG A 97 -14.06 -20.63 -13.23
N GLN A 98 -14.55 -19.89 -14.22
CA GLN A 98 -14.58 -20.30 -15.62
C GLN A 98 -13.21 -20.17 -16.30
N VAL A 99 -12.28 -19.39 -15.72
CA VAL A 99 -10.95 -19.20 -16.27
C VAL A 99 -10.08 -20.42 -15.94
N PRO A 100 -9.56 -21.14 -16.95
CA PRO A 100 -8.57 -22.18 -16.73
C PRO A 100 -7.30 -21.59 -16.11
N VAL A 101 -6.75 -22.25 -15.09
CA VAL A 101 -5.49 -21.84 -14.44
C VAL A 101 -4.34 -21.74 -15.47
N THR A 102 -4.38 -22.53 -16.54
CA THR A 102 -3.40 -22.47 -17.62
C THR A 102 -3.33 -21.10 -18.28
N LEU A 103 -4.43 -20.35 -18.38
CA LEU A 103 -4.41 -18.99 -18.95
C LEU A 103 -3.64 -18.01 -18.05
N ILE A 104 -3.71 -18.18 -16.72
CA ILE A 104 -2.89 -17.39 -15.79
C ILE A 104 -1.41 -17.73 -16.03
N SER A 105 -1.07 -19.02 -16.12
CA SER A 105 0.30 -19.46 -16.40
C SER A 105 0.81 -18.96 -17.75
N ASP A 106 -0.02 -18.96 -18.79
CA ASP A 106 0.31 -18.46 -20.12
C ASP A 106 0.62 -16.96 -20.09
N TYR A 107 -0.21 -16.17 -19.42
CA TYR A 107 0.04 -14.74 -19.21
C TYR A 107 1.38 -14.49 -18.48
N LEU A 108 1.65 -15.24 -17.40
CA LEU A 108 2.91 -15.10 -16.67
C LEU A 108 4.12 -15.43 -17.56
N ASN A 109 4.04 -16.50 -18.36
CA ASN A 109 5.11 -16.88 -19.28
C ASN A 109 5.36 -15.82 -20.36
N ILE A 110 4.29 -15.28 -20.96
CA ILE A 110 4.37 -14.18 -21.95
C ILE A 110 5.03 -12.95 -21.30
N THR A 111 4.60 -12.59 -20.09
CA THR A 111 5.14 -11.45 -19.35
C THR A 111 6.62 -11.63 -19.04
N ILE A 112 7.05 -12.82 -18.60
CA ILE A 112 8.46 -13.16 -18.37
C ILE A 112 9.27 -12.98 -19.65
N GLN A 113 8.76 -13.53 -20.77
CA GLN A 113 9.44 -13.44 -22.06
C GLN A 113 9.62 -11.97 -22.48
N LEU A 114 8.55 -11.17 -22.49
CA LEU A 114 8.60 -9.77 -22.91
C LEU A 114 9.49 -8.90 -22.02
N LEU A 115 9.47 -9.12 -20.70
CA LEU A 115 10.35 -8.38 -19.78
C LEU A 115 11.81 -8.79 -19.90
N SER A 116 12.11 -10.05 -20.24
CA SER A 116 13.49 -10.52 -20.39
C SER A 116 14.26 -9.81 -21.50
N GLU A 117 13.56 -9.27 -22.51
CA GLU A 117 14.19 -8.61 -23.65
C GLU A 117 14.76 -7.23 -23.32
N ARG A 118 14.11 -6.47 -22.43
CA ARG A 118 14.43 -5.03 -22.20
C ARG A 118 14.37 -4.57 -20.75
N HIS A 119 13.88 -5.41 -19.84
CA HIS A 119 13.54 -5.05 -18.45
C HIS A 119 14.01 -6.11 -17.44
N GLU A 120 15.20 -6.70 -17.64
CA GLU A 120 15.72 -7.80 -16.83
C GLU A 120 15.73 -7.51 -15.32
N LYS A 121 16.13 -6.29 -14.91
CA LYS A 121 16.12 -5.90 -13.48
C LYS A 121 14.72 -5.88 -12.88
N ASP A 122 13.71 -5.48 -13.66
CA ASP A 122 12.33 -5.44 -13.21
C ASP A 122 11.70 -6.82 -13.25
N LEU A 123 12.10 -7.68 -14.20
CA LEU A 123 11.75 -9.11 -14.19
C LEU A 123 12.22 -9.81 -12.90
N GLU A 124 13.45 -9.56 -12.49
CA GLU A 124 14.00 -10.16 -11.26
C GLU A 124 13.34 -9.62 -9.98
N ARG A 125 12.77 -8.41 -10.03
CA ARG A 125 11.91 -7.89 -8.96
C ARG A 125 10.53 -8.55 -9.01
N LEU A 126 9.92 -8.61 -10.19
CA LEU A 126 8.59 -9.17 -10.43
C LEU A 126 8.49 -10.61 -9.90
N LYS A 127 9.46 -11.47 -10.23
CA LYS A 127 9.49 -12.87 -9.78
C LYS A 127 9.55 -13.06 -8.27
N LYS A 128 9.96 -12.03 -7.51
CA LYS A 128 10.07 -12.06 -6.05
C LYS A 128 8.83 -11.50 -5.37
N LEU A 129 7.89 -10.90 -6.11
CA LEU A 129 6.70 -10.33 -5.52
C LEU A 129 5.77 -11.43 -4.99
N PRO A 130 5.24 -11.30 -3.77
CA PRO A 130 4.22 -12.20 -3.24
C PRO A 130 3.09 -12.47 -4.23
N ILE A 131 2.56 -11.44 -4.89
CA ILE A 131 1.46 -11.61 -5.85
C ILE A 131 1.85 -12.49 -7.05
N PHE A 132 3.10 -12.38 -7.52
CA PHE A 132 3.58 -13.19 -8.63
C PHE A 132 3.65 -14.67 -8.24
N LEU A 133 4.18 -14.97 -7.06
CA LEU A 133 4.28 -16.32 -6.53
C LEU A 133 2.89 -16.95 -6.32
N VAL A 134 1.95 -16.17 -5.79
CA VAL A 134 0.56 -16.60 -5.59
C VAL A 134 -0.14 -16.92 -6.92
N LEU A 135 0.04 -16.10 -7.95
CA LEU A 135 -0.49 -16.37 -9.29
C LEU A 135 0.21 -17.55 -9.97
N GLN A 136 1.51 -17.72 -9.76
CA GLN A 136 2.28 -18.87 -10.26
C GLN A 136 1.79 -20.19 -9.64
N ASP A 137 1.38 -20.17 -8.37
CA ASP A 137 0.73 -21.29 -7.68
C ASP A 137 -0.72 -21.55 -8.16
N GLY A 138 -1.20 -20.78 -9.14
CA GLY A 138 -2.52 -20.94 -9.75
C GLY A 138 -3.68 -20.45 -8.88
N LYS A 139 -3.42 -19.58 -7.89
CA LYS A 139 -4.46 -19.01 -7.04
C LYS A 139 -5.31 -18.01 -7.82
N THR A 140 -6.61 -18.27 -7.85
CA THR A 140 -7.61 -17.45 -8.54
C THR A 140 -8.19 -16.33 -7.67
N SER A 141 -7.71 -16.16 -6.44
CA SER A 141 -8.07 -15.04 -5.58
C SER A 141 -6.96 -14.77 -4.58
N GLY A 142 -6.76 -13.52 -4.23
CA GLY A 142 -5.73 -13.09 -3.28
C GLY A 142 -5.69 -11.56 -3.20
N GLY A 143 -4.55 -11.02 -2.78
CA GLY A 143 -4.32 -9.58 -2.80
C GLY A 143 -2.86 -9.23 -3.05
N ALA A 144 -2.65 -7.97 -3.40
CA ALA A 144 -1.35 -7.34 -3.56
C ALA A 144 -1.26 -6.13 -2.62
N ASP A 145 -0.25 -6.14 -1.75
CA ASP A 145 0.05 -5.01 -0.87
C ASP A 145 0.64 -3.86 -1.70
N TYR A 146 0.28 -2.61 -1.41
CA TYR A 146 0.89 -1.45 -2.08
C TYR A 146 2.41 -1.41 -1.97
N LYS A 147 2.98 -2.02 -0.92
CA LYS A 147 4.44 -2.19 -0.72
C LYS A 147 5.10 -3.06 -1.79
N GLU A 148 4.35 -3.91 -2.48
CA GLU A 148 4.86 -4.70 -3.62
C GLU A 148 5.16 -3.82 -4.85
N GLY A 149 4.73 -2.55 -4.82
CA GLY A 149 5.10 -1.53 -5.79
C GLY A 149 4.39 -1.65 -7.15
N PRO A 150 4.67 -0.72 -8.07
CA PRO A 150 3.89 -0.59 -9.32
C PRO A 150 3.90 -1.84 -10.22
N LEU A 151 4.89 -2.73 -10.07
CA LEU A 151 4.92 -4.01 -10.77
C LEU A 151 3.75 -4.92 -10.37
N ALA A 152 3.34 -4.94 -9.10
CA ALA A 152 2.20 -5.74 -8.64
C ALA A 152 0.89 -5.22 -9.25
N LEU A 153 0.70 -3.90 -9.27
CA LEU A 153 -0.42 -3.24 -9.92
C LEU A 153 -0.49 -3.57 -11.42
N MET A 154 0.64 -3.44 -12.13
CA MET A 154 0.71 -3.77 -13.56
C MET A 154 0.46 -5.25 -13.83
N LEU A 155 0.93 -6.15 -12.97
CA LEU A 155 0.71 -7.58 -13.13
C LEU A 155 -0.78 -7.92 -13.05
N LEU A 156 -1.48 -7.39 -12.04
CA LEU A 156 -2.92 -7.59 -11.89
C LEU A 156 -3.69 -6.96 -13.06
N PHE A 157 -3.34 -5.72 -13.42
CA PHE A 157 -4.00 -5.00 -14.49
C PHE A 157 -3.82 -5.68 -15.85
N GLY A 158 -2.60 -6.09 -16.18
CA GLY A 158 -2.28 -6.80 -17.41
C GLY A 158 -2.94 -8.17 -17.48
N LEU A 159 -3.00 -8.91 -16.38
CA LEU A 159 -3.72 -10.19 -16.31
C LEU A 159 -5.22 -9.99 -16.57
N ARG A 160 -5.85 -9.01 -15.91
CA ARG A 160 -7.27 -8.70 -16.12
C ARG A 160 -7.55 -8.40 -17.59
N ARG A 161 -6.70 -7.58 -18.21
CA ARG A 161 -6.82 -7.24 -19.63
C ARG A 161 -6.66 -8.47 -20.52
N TYR A 162 -5.60 -9.26 -20.33
CA TYR A 162 -5.35 -10.49 -21.08
C TYR A 162 -6.54 -11.47 -21.03
N LEU A 163 -7.12 -11.66 -19.85
CA LEU A 163 -8.28 -12.53 -19.67
C LEU A 163 -9.51 -12.00 -20.41
N ASN A 164 -9.76 -10.69 -20.33
CA ASN A 164 -10.88 -10.05 -21.03
C ASN A 164 -10.70 -10.08 -22.56
N ASP A 165 -9.47 -9.95 -23.06
CA ASP A 165 -9.16 -10.03 -24.50
C ASP A 165 -9.39 -11.45 -25.06
N ILE A 166 -9.03 -12.50 -24.30
CA ILE A 166 -9.28 -13.90 -24.69
C ILE A 166 -10.78 -14.25 -24.67
N ALA A 167 -11.54 -13.65 -23.76
CA ALA A 167 -12.96 -13.92 -23.62
C ALA A 167 -13.81 -13.48 -24.82
N GLY A 168 -13.24 -12.68 -25.74
CA GLY A 168 -13.94 -12.21 -26.93
C GLY A 168 -15.25 -11.51 -26.57
N SER A 169 -15.18 -10.43 -25.79
CA SER A 169 -16.26 -9.45 -25.56
C SER A 169 -17.69 -9.98 -25.73
N SER A 170 -18.15 -10.80 -24.78
CA SER A 170 -19.58 -10.94 -24.50
C SER A 170 -19.87 -10.14 -23.23
N GLU A 171 -20.65 -9.08 -23.36
CA GLU A 171 -20.84 -7.92 -22.48
C GLU A 171 -21.25 -8.15 -21.01
N THR A 172 -21.17 -9.35 -20.42
CA THR A 172 -21.88 -9.61 -19.15
C THR A 172 -21.10 -10.23 -17.99
N ALA A 173 -19.81 -10.56 -18.12
CA ALA A 173 -19.04 -11.00 -16.95
C ALA A 173 -17.54 -10.67 -17.08
N GLU A 174 -17.09 -9.68 -16.30
CA GLU A 174 -15.67 -9.43 -16.07
C GLU A 174 -15.02 -10.70 -15.50
N LEU A 175 -14.03 -11.26 -16.21
CA LEU A 175 -13.40 -12.52 -15.81
C LEU A 175 -12.45 -12.37 -14.62
N MET A 176 -12.01 -11.16 -14.33
CA MET A 176 -11.16 -10.85 -13.19
C MET A 176 -11.52 -9.48 -12.62
N GLN A 177 -11.92 -9.47 -11.35
CA GLN A 177 -12.15 -8.25 -10.59
C GLN A 177 -10.90 -7.88 -9.81
N ILE A 178 -10.63 -6.58 -9.70
CA ILE A 178 -9.58 -6.00 -8.85
C ILE A 178 -10.24 -4.84 -8.11
N ALA A 179 -10.11 -4.80 -6.79
CA ALA A 179 -10.68 -3.72 -5.98
C ALA A 179 -9.79 -3.38 -4.78
N ASN A 180 -9.93 -2.16 -4.28
CA ASN A 180 -9.26 -1.72 -3.05
C ASN A 180 -10.00 -2.25 -1.81
N ASP A 181 -9.46 -1.97 -0.61
CA ASP A 181 -10.06 -2.37 0.66
C ASP A 181 -11.45 -1.78 0.92
N ALA A 182 -11.81 -0.68 0.23
CA ALA A 182 -13.15 -0.09 0.26
C ALA A 182 -14.14 -0.79 -0.69
N ASN A 183 -13.72 -1.86 -1.38
CA ASN A 183 -14.45 -2.58 -2.44
C ASN A 183 -14.75 -1.72 -3.67
N GLU A 184 -13.97 -0.66 -3.91
CA GLU A 184 -14.05 0.12 -5.14
C GLU A 184 -13.23 -0.56 -6.22
N LEU A 185 -13.86 -0.84 -7.35
CA LEU A 185 -13.22 -1.52 -8.48
C LEU A 185 -12.16 -0.63 -9.12
N LEU A 186 -11.03 -1.26 -9.47
CA LEU A 186 -9.94 -0.59 -10.17
C LEU A 186 -10.42 -0.15 -11.56
N PRO A 187 -10.15 1.10 -11.99
CA PRO A 187 -10.54 1.60 -13.30
C PRO A 187 -10.09 0.69 -14.46
N GLU A 188 -10.90 0.57 -15.50
CA GLU A 188 -10.59 -0.28 -16.67
C GLU A 188 -9.48 0.29 -17.56
N ARG A 189 -9.37 1.62 -17.62
CA ARG A 189 -8.40 2.29 -18.51
C ARG A 189 -7.09 2.52 -17.77
N PHE A 190 -5.98 2.18 -18.41
CA PHE A 190 -4.65 2.36 -17.84
C PHE A 190 -4.34 3.83 -17.52
N ALA A 191 -4.86 4.78 -18.29
CA ALA A 191 -4.68 6.21 -18.00
C ALA A 191 -5.35 6.66 -16.69
N GLN A 192 -6.28 5.88 -16.15
CA GLN A 192 -7.04 6.22 -14.94
C GLN A 192 -6.43 5.61 -13.66
N ILE A 193 -5.36 4.81 -13.77
CA ILE A 193 -4.70 4.20 -12.61
C ILE A 193 -3.46 4.99 -12.14
N GLU A 194 -3.29 6.24 -12.59
CA GLU A 194 -2.14 7.09 -12.23
C GLU A 194 -1.96 7.22 -10.71
N GLN A 195 -3.05 7.53 -10.01
CA GLN A 195 -3.04 7.64 -8.56
C GLN A 195 -2.62 6.34 -7.87
N TYR A 196 -3.02 5.18 -8.40
CA TYR A 196 -2.58 3.89 -7.85
C TYR A 196 -1.09 3.66 -8.11
N ILE A 197 -0.57 4.05 -9.28
CA ILE A 197 0.87 3.95 -9.55
C ILE A 197 1.65 4.78 -8.52
N GLU A 198 1.21 6.01 -8.24
CA GLU A 198 1.81 6.87 -7.24
C GLU A 198 1.75 6.24 -5.84
N MET A 199 0.58 5.77 -5.41
CA MET A 199 0.41 5.11 -4.11
C MET A 199 1.30 3.88 -3.94
N PHE A 200 1.32 2.97 -4.93
CA PHE A 200 2.19 1.79 -4.90
C PHE A 200 3.68 2.19 -4.89
N CYS A 201 4.05 3.23 -5.63
CA CYS A 201 5.43 3.73 -5.64
C CYS A 201 5.84 4.27 -4.27
N GLU A 202 4.98 5.07 -3.64
CA GLU A 202 5.21 5.65 -2.32
C GLU A 202 5.30 4.58 -1.23
N SER A 203 4.33 3.67 -1.17
CA SER A 203 4.33 2.57 -0.19
C SER A 203 5.56 1.67 -0.35
N MET A 204 5.97 1.37 -1.59
CA MET A 204 7.22 0.65 -1.84
C MET A 204 8.44 1.42 -1.31
N PHE A 205 8.53 2.73 -1.52
CA PHE A 205 9.67 3.52 -1.03
C PHE A 205 9.71 3.65 0.50
N ILE A 206 8.55 3.82 1.14
CA ILE A 206 8.42 3.88 2.60
C ILE A 206 8.82 2.54 3.23
N SER A 207 8.26 1.43 2.72
CA SER A 207 8.56 0.09 3.24
C SER A 207 10.01 -0.35 3.08
N ASN A 208 10.71 0.15 2.05
CA ASN A 208 12.14 -0.07 1.88
C ASN A 208 13.02 0.89 2.71
N GLY A 209 12.41 1.80 3.48
CA GLY A 209 13.12 2.78 4.33
C GLY A 209 13.84 3.87 3.53
N TRP A 210 13.47 4.07 2.27
CA TRP A 210 14.07 5.10 1.39
C TRP A 210 13.42 6.46 1.56
N MET A 211 12.20 6.46 2.08
CA MET A 211 11.38 7.64 2.30
C MET A 211 10.80 7.60 3.72
N SER A 212 10.75 8.75 4.40
CA SER A 212 10.02 8.88 5.66
C SER A 212 8.54 9.17 5.38
N ASP A 213 7.66 8.58 6.17
CA ASP A 213 6.24 8.97 6.23
C ASP A 213 6.13 10.37 6.86
N ARG A 214 6.15 11.43 6.03
CA ARG A 214 6.05 12.82 6.50
C ARG A 214 5.23 13.72 5.56
N THR A 215 4.22 14.33 6.17
CA THR A 215 3.18 15.21 5.63
C THR A 215 3.59 16.67 5.33
N SER A 216 4.89 17.03 5.36
CA SER A 216 5.33 18.45 5.36
C SER A 216 6.21 18.89 4.19
N VAL A 217 6.38 18.07 3.15
CA VAL A 217 7.16 18.48 1.97
C VAL A 217 6.29 19.35 1.05
N VAL A 218 6.68 20.62 0.87
CA VAL A 218 6.00 21.61 0.02
C VAL A 218 5.92 21.15 -1.46
N ASN A 219 6.79 20.23 -1.88
CA ASN A 219 6.74 19.58 -3.19
C ASN A 219 6.98 18.06 -3.07
N TRP A 220 5.96 17.33 -2.60
CA TRP A 220 6.03 15.88 -2.38
C TRP A 220 6.44 15.10 -3.63
N LYS A 221 5.93 15.46 -4.81
CA LYS A 221 6.27 14.81 -6.08
C LYS A 221 7.77 14.92 -6.40
N GLU A 222 8.37 16.09 -6.19
CA GLU A 222 9.79 16.30 -6.42
C GLU A 222 10.66 15.48 -5.45
N TYR A 223 10.19 15.27 -4.22
CA TYR A 223 10.85 14.39 -3.25
C TYR A 223 10.80 12.92 -3.69
N VAL A 224 9.63 12.42 -4.07
CA VAL A 224 9.46 11.06 -4.62
C VAL A 224 10.35 10.86 -5.85
N ASP A 225 10.40 11.83 -6.76
CA ASP A 225 11.26 11.77 -7.96
C ASP A 225 12.75 11.82 -7.64
N CYS A 226 13.16 12.52 -6.57
CA CYS A 226 14.54 12.50 -6.09
C CYS A 226 14.93 11.13 -5.55
N VAL A 227 14.08 10.55 -4.69
CA VAL A 227 14.28 9.20 -4.14
C VAL A 227 14.35 8.18 -5.27
N ALA A 228 13.40 8.21 -6.20
CA ALA A 228 13.38 7.30 -7.34
C ALA A 228 14.67 7.38 -8.17
N ARG A 229 15.20 8.58 -8.43
CA ARG A 229 16.47 8.76 -9.14
C ARG A 229 17.64 8.14 -8.40
N GLN A 230 17.72 8.30 -7.09
CA GLN A 230 18.79 7.74 -6.26
C GLN A 230 18.86 6.21 -6.35
N TYR A 231 17.70 5.55 -6.45
CA TYR A 231 17.61 4.08 -6.49
C TYR A 231 17.45 3.51 -7.92
N GLY A 232 17.49 4.36 -8.95
CA GLY A 232 17.33 3.92 -10.35
C GLY A 232 15.93 3.41 -10.67
N LEU A 233 14.91 4.05 -10.09
CA LEU A 233 13.48 3.70 -10.15
C LEU A 233 12.61 4.84 -10.72
N SER A 234 13.22 5.84 -11.35
CA SER A 234 12.52 7.01 -11.89
C SER A 234 11.41 6.66 -12.90
N HIS A 235 11.50 5.49 -13.53
CA HIS A 235 10.46 5.02 -14.45
C HIS A 235 9.15 4.65 -13.74
N TYR A 236 9.16 4.40 -12.42
CA TYR A 236 7.95 4.07 -11.67
C TYR A 236 7.12 5.28 -11.24
N THR A 237 7.66 6.50 -11.28
CA THR A 237 7.01 7.67 -10.67
C THR A 237 6.05 8.43 -11.59
N SER A 238 5.74 7.88 -12.77
CA SER A 238 4.78 8.48 -13.70
C SER A 238 4.24 7.47 -14.71
N ILE A 239 3.04 7.71 -15.23
CA ILE A 239 2.48 6.93 -16.35
C ILE A 239 3.40 6.93 -17.57
N THR A 240 4.03 8.06 -17.88
CA THR A 240 4.94 8.15 -19.03
C THR A 240 6.20 7.32 -18.82
N GLY A 241 6.77 7.35 -17.61
CA GLY A 241 7.95 6.57 -17.26
C GLY A 241 7.70 5.07 -17.30
N ILE A 242 6.51 4.64 -16.86
CA ILE A 242 6.17 3.22 -16.75
C ILE A 242 5.65 2.63 -18.06
N LYS A 243 5.42 3.46 -19.08
CA LYS A 243 4.76 3.07 -20.34
C LYS A 243 5.42 1.88 -21.04
N SER A 244 6.75 1.83 -21.08
CA SER A 244 7.48 0.71 -21.70
C SER A 244 7.24 -0.61 -20.96
N LEU A 245 7.27 -0.59 -19.62
CA LEU A 245 6.92 -1.74 -18.80
C LEU A 245 5.44 -2.12 -18.95
N ALA A 246 4.54 -1.13 -18.99
CA ALA A 246 3.12 -1.35 -19.19
C ALA A 246 2.82 -2.05 -20.52
N ILE A 247 3.56 -1.72 -21.59
CA ILE A 247 3.49 -2.45 -22.88
C ILE A 247 4.00 -3.88 -22.70
N ALA A 248 5.17 -4.07 -22.09
CA ALA A 248 5.77 -5.39 -21.89
C ALA A 248 4.92 -6.32 -21.01
N MET A 249 4.15 -5.77 -20.05
CA MET A 249 3.25 -6.52 -19.18
C MET A 249 1.82 -6.64 -19.72
N GLY A 250 1.56 -6.15 -20.95
CA GLY A 250 0.26 -6.26 -21.60
C GLY A 250 -0.82 -5.38 -20.98
N CYS A 251 -0.47 -4.29 -20.28
CA CYS A 251 -1.44 -3.34 -19.74
C CYS A 251 -2.00 -2.42 -20.83
N ILE A 252 -1.17 -2.06 -21.80
CA ILE A 252 -1.50 -1.20 -22.95
C ILE A 252 -0.94 -1.79 -24.23
N ASP A 253 -1.57 -1.49 -25.36
CA ASP A 253 -1.04 -1.88 -26.66
C ASP A 253 0.28 -1.15 -26.93
N ALA A 254 1.20 -1.84 -27.59
CA ALA A 254 2.32 -1.17 -28.21
C ALA A 254 1.76 -0.15 -29.22
N PRO A 255 2.24 1.11 -29.23
CA PRO A 255 1.84 2.04 -30.27
C PRO A 255 2.15 1.40 -31.63
N ILE A 256 1.14 1.31 -32.49
CA ILE A 256 1.33 0.84 -33.86
C ILE A 256 2.38 1.74 -34.48
N ASP A 257 3.51 1.16 -34.87
CA ASP A 257 4.54 1.89 -35.57
C ASP A 257 4.00 2.23 -36.96
N LEU A 258 3.38 3.42 -37.10
CA LEU A 258 2.82 3.90 -38.38
C LEU A 258 3.89 4.06 -39.47
N MET A 259 5.17 3.88 -39.13
CA MET A 259 6.31 3.81 -40.06
C MET A 259 6.44 2.44 -40.77
N VAL A 260 5.73 1.40 -40.31
CA VAL A 260 5.79 0.04 -40.86
C VAL A 260 4.46 -0.34 -41.50
N ILE A 261 3.84 0.58 -42.24
CA ILE A 261 2.94 0.19 -43.32
C ILE A 261 3.81 0.01 -44.56
N HIS A 262 4.33 -1.20 -44.78
CA HIS A 262 4.80 -1.61 -46.11
C HIS A 262 3.57 -1.87 -46.98
N THR A 263 2.97 -0.80 -47.50
CA THR A 263 2.03 -0.92 -48.63
C THR A 263 2.85 -1.19 -49.89
N GLU A 264 2.79 -2.42 -50.41
CA GLU A 264 3.21 -2.74 -51.78
C GLU A 264 2.23 -2.17 -52.84
N THR A 265 1.23 -1.39 -52.44
CA THR A 265 0.26 -0.78 -53.33
C THR A 265 0.39 0.74 -53.31
N LYS A 266 0.95 1.29 -54.40
CA LYS A 266 0.79 2.71 -54.77
C LYS A 266 -0.67 2.97 -55.16
N ALA A 267 -1.58 3.02 -54.20
CA ALA A 267 -2.92 3.58 -54.43
C ALA A 267 -3.61 3.83 -53.08
N ALA A 268 -3.50 5.05 -52.57
CA ALA A 268 -4.60 5.82 -51.97
C ALA A 268 -4.03 7.04 -51.24
N PHE A 269 -3.68 8.07 -52.01
CA PHE A 269 -3.77 9.45 -51.55
C PHE A 269 -4.53 10.21 -52.63
N PHE A 270 -5.85 10.24 -52.49
CA PHE A 270 -6.75 11.28 -53.01
C PHE A 270 -7.90 11.42 -52.02
#